data_AF-A0A0B4BNS9-F1
#
_entry.id   AF-A0A0B4BNS9-F1
#
_cell.length_a   1.000
_cell.length_b   1.000
_cell.length_c   1.000
_cell.angle_alpha   90.00
_cell.angle_beta   90.00
_cell.angle_gamma   90.00
#
_symmetry.space_group_name_H-M   'P 1'
#
loop_
_entity.id
_entity.type
_entity.pdbx_description
1 polymer ?
#
loop_
_entity_poly.entity_id
_entity_poly.type
_entity_poly.pdbx_seq_one_letter_code
_entity_poly.pdbx_strand_id
1 'polypeptide(L)'
;MRYESFALTLDNFTRPDVVQLTAIRAAALPAVNVTGGGFDYDAVVFNQGGVYHLTRVIIVFAGFSQGGRPSASVPMALELK
;
A
#
# COMPACT_ATOMS: atom_id res chain seq x y z
N MET A 1 -18.91 9.58 0.55
CA MET A 1 -18.34 8.36 1.17
C MET A 1 -18.09 7.36 0.06
N ARG A 2 -16.95 6.69 0.05
CA ARG A 2 -16.64 5.60 -0.88
C ARG A 2 -16.16 4.40 -0.07
N TYR A 3 -16.56 3.21 -0.50
CA TYR A 3 -16.00 1.96 0.00
C TYR A 3 -14.97 1.45 -1.02
N GLU A 4 -13.82 1.02 -0.52
CA GLU A 4 -12.74 0.45 -1.32
C GLU A 4 -12.41 -0.95 -0.80
N SER A 5 -12.26 -1.88 -1.73
CA SER A 5 -11.90 -3.26 -1.44
C SER A 5 -10.82 -3.71 -2.43
N PHE A 6 -9.86 -4.48 -1.92
CA PHE A 6 -8.77 -5.06 -2.69
C PHE A 6 -8.41 -6.44 -2.15
N ALA A 7 -8.37 -7.42 -3.04
CA ALA A 7 -7.96 -8.79 -2.72
C ALA A 7 -6.75 -9.16 -3.58
N LEU A 8 -5.68 -9.64 -2.94
CA LEU A 8 -4.47 -10.11 -3.59
C LEU A 8 -4.17 -11.53 -3.14
N THR A 9 -4.00 -12.42 -4.11
CA THR A 9 -3.47 -13.76 -3.89
C THR A 9 -2.11 -13.84 -4.56
N LEU A 10 -1.10 -14.23 -3.79
CA LEU A 10 0.23 -14.53 -4.29
C LEU A 10 0.48 -16.03 -4.16
N ASP A 11 0.88 -16.66 -5.25
CA ASP A 11 1.37 -18.03 -5.23
C ASP A 11 2.78 -18.10 -4.63
N ASN A 12 3.20 -19.30 -4.23
CA ASN A 12 4.58 -19.55 -3.85
C ASN A 12 5.52 -19.23 -5.02
N PHE A 13 6.61 -18.53 -4.75
CA PHE A 13 7.62 -18.24 -5.76
C PHE A 13 9.03 -18.28 -5.17
N THR A 14 10.03 -18.50 -6.03
CA THR A 14 11.43 -18.37 -5.64
C THR A 14 11.89 -16.95 -6.01
N ARG A 15 12.25 -16.15 -5.00
CA ARG A 15 12.98 -14.91 -5.26
C ARG A 15 14.38 -15.29 -5.74
N PRO A 16 14.81 -14.86 -6.94
CA PRO A 16 16.15 -15.17 -7.45
C PRO A 16 17.24 -14.52 -6.59
N ASP A 17 18.48 -14.90 -6.84
CA ASP A 17 19.65 -14.22 -6.29
C ASP A 17 19.64 -12.73 -6.65
N VAL A 18 19.94 -11.87 -5.67
CA VAL A 18 19.97 -10.42 -5.86
C VAL A 18 21.17 -9.80 -5.14
N VAL A 19 21.66 -8.67 -5.65
CA VAL A 19 22.61 -7.83 -4.91
C VAL A 19 21.86 -6.66 -4.30
N GLN A 20 21.80 -6.62 -2.98
CA GLN A 20 21.27 -5.47 -2.26
C GLN A 20 22.38 -4.43 -2.08
N LEU A 21 22.17 -3.26 -2.66
CA LEU A 21 23.04 -2.10 -2.51
C LEU A 21 22.49 -1.19 -1.43
N THR A 22 23.37 -0.77 -0.53
CA THR A 22 23.16 0.32 0.42
C THR A 22 24.23 1.39 0.17
N ALA A 23 24.12 2.56 0.82
CA ALA A 23 25.08 3.65 0.66
C ALA A 23 26.55 3.26 0.95
N ILE A 24 26.78 2.18 1.70
CA ILE A 24 28.11 1.78 2.20
C ILE A 24 28.47 0.32 1.89
N ARG A 25 27.57 -0.48 1.31
CA ARG A 25 27.81 -1.92 1.12
C ARG A 25 26.98 -2.51 -0.02
N ALA A 26 27.59 -3.45 -0.73
CA ALA A 26 26.90 -4.44 -1.56
C ALA A 26 26.84 -5.79 -0.82
N ALA A 27 25.65 -6.38 -0.76
CA ALA A 27 25.43 -7.71 -0.18
C ALA A 27 24.74 -8.61 -1.21
N ALA A 28 25.38 -9.73 -1.56
CA ALA A 28 24.74 -10.78 -2.35
C ALA A 28 23.77 -11.56 -1.44
N LEU A 29 22.51 -11.64 -1.85
CA LEU A 29 21.46 -12.41 -1.21
C LEU A 29 21.15 -13.62 -2.10
N PRO A 30 21.22 -14.85 -1.56
CA PRO A 30 20.91 -16.05 -2.34
C PRO A 30 19.43 -16.11 -2.69
N ALA A 31 19.09 -16.99 -3.61
CA ALA A 31 17.70 -17.31 -3.91
C ALA A 31 17.00 -17.84 -2.66
N VAL A 32 15.76 -17.40 -2.43
CA VAL A 32 14.95 -17.81 -1.27
C VAL A 32 13.55 -18.17 -1.74
N ASN A 33 12.96 -19.21 -1.13
CA ASN A 33 11.57 -19.56 -1.37
C ASN A 33 10.67 -18.66 -0.55
N VAL A 34 9.73 -18.01 -1.22
CA VAL A 34 8.75 -17.13 -0.61
C VAL A 34 7.42 -17.85 -0.63
N THR A 35 6.87 -18.09 0.57
CA THR A 35 5.52 -18.61 0.72
C THR A 35 4.54 -17.51 0.37
N GLY A 36 3.66 -17.81 -0.58
CA GLY A 36 2.56 -16.96 -1.00
C GLY A 36 1.50 -16.82 0.09
N GLY A 37 0.47 -16.05 -0.19
CA GLY A 37 -0.59 -15.79 0.78
C GLY A 37 -1.72 -14.95 0.21
N GLY A 38 -2.79 -14.85 1.00
CA GLY A 38 -3.91 -13.96 0.73
C GLY A 38 -3.78 -12.66 1.52
N PHE A 39 -4.07 -11.55 0.87
CA PHE A 39 -4.21 -10.24 1.48
C PHE A 39 -5.54 -9.63 1.05
N ASP A 40 -6.45 -9.49 2.00
CA ASP A 40 -7.71 -8.79 1.80
C ASP A 40 -7.68 -7.45 2.55
N TYR A 41 -8.13 -6.41 1.87
CA TYR A 41 -8.19 -5.04 2.36
C TYR A 41 -9.56 -4.45 2.09
N ASP A 42 -10.14 -3.86 3.12
CA ASP A 42 -11.38 -3.09 3.02
C ASP A 42 -11.29 -1.80 3.83
N ALA A 43 -11.71 -0.68 3.23
CA ALA A 43 -11.74 0.61 3.90
C ALA A 43 -12.90 1.50 3.46
N VAL A 44 -13.44 2.26 4.40
CA VAL A 44 -14.36 3.37 4.13
C VAL A 44 -13.57 4.66 4.09
N VAL A 45 -13.70 5.41 3.01
CA VAL A 45 -13.08 6.72 2.82
C VAL A 45 -14.13 7.82 2.67
N PHE A 46 -13.88 8.95 3.30
CA PHE A 46 -14.68 10.15 3.25
C PHE A 46 -13.84 11.31 2.70
N ASN A 47 -14.39 12.00 1.70
CA ASN A 47 -13.82 13.21 1.12
C ASN A 47 -14.92 14.26 1.07
N GLN A 48 -14.66 15.44 1.62
CA GLN A 48 -15.54 16.60 1.54
C GLN A 48 -14.70 17.82 1.16
N GLY A 49 -15.10 18.53 0.13
CA GLY A 49 -14.46 19.77 -0.28
C GLY A 49 -15.48 20.82 -0.68
N GLY A 50 -15.02 22.07 -0.71
CA GLY A 50 -15.80 23.22 -1.12
C GLY A 50 -14.90 24.26 -1.78
N VAL A 51 -15.49 24.98 -2.73
CA VAL A 51 -14.85 26.08 -3.45
C VAL A 51 -15.76 27.29 -3.35
N TYR A 52 -15.21 28.45 -3.04
CA TYR A 52 -15.93 29.70 -2.91
C TYR A 52 -15.23 30.81 -3.68
N HIS A 53 -15.98 31.52 -4.51
CA HIS A 53 -15.45 32.65 -5.26
C HIS A 53 -15.60 33.90 -4.40
N LEU A 54 -14.50 34.34 -3.79
CA LEU A 54 -14.49 35.54 -2.96
C LEU A 54 -14.63 36.81 -3.82
N THR A 55 -14.00 36.80 -5.01
CA THR A 55 -14.17 37.83 -6.04
C THR A 55 -14.15 37.17 -7.43
N ARG A 56 -14.23 37.97 -8.51
CA ARG A 56 -14.12 37.45 -9.89
C ARG A 56 -12.76 36.81 -10.19
N VAL A 57 -11.74 37.09 -9.39
CA VAL A 57 -10.36 36.63 -9.60
C VAL A 57 -9.77 35.88 -8.40
N ILE A 58 -10.45 35.89 -7.24
CA ILE A 58 -9.99 35.20 -6.04
C ILE A 58 -10.96 34.07 -5.72
N ILE A 59 -10.42 32.86 -5.67
CA ILE A 59 -11.14 31.64 -5.34
C ILE A 59 -10.47 31.03 -4.10
N VAL A 60 -11.27 30.74 -3.08
CA VAL A 60 -10.86 30.05 -1.87
C VAL A 60 -11.36 28.62 -1.95
N PHE A 61 -10.53 27.67 -1.58
CA PHE A 61 -10.90 26.26 -1.53
C PHE A 61 -10.53 25.68 -0.17
N ALA A 62 -11.33 24.72 0.28
CA ALA A 62 -11.05 23.94 1.47
C ALA A 62 -11.46 22.49 1.23
N GLY A 63 -10.69 21.57 1.77
CA GLY A 63 -10.93 20.13 1.62
C GLY A 63 -10.57 19.39 2.90
N PHE A 64 -11.31 18.32 3.16
CA PHE A 64 -11.09 17.36 4.22
C PHE A 64 -11.20 15.94 3.65
N SER A 65 -10.18 15.12 3.90
CA SER A 65 -10.13 13.72 3.51
C SER A 65 -9.75 12.88 4.71
N GLN A 66 -10.51 11.81 4.95
CA GLN A 66 -10.21 10.83 5.99
C GLN A 66 -10.52 9.42 5.51
N GLY A 67 -9.59 8.50 5.76
CA GLY A 67 -9.80 7.06 5.59
C GLY A 67 -9.93 6.36 6.94
N GLY A 68 -10.87 5.41 7.02
CA GLY A 68 -10.94 4.45 8.11
C GLY A 68 -9.77 3.47 8.07
N ARG A 69 -9.39 2.94 9.23
CA ARG A 69 -8.32 1.92 9.30
C ARG A 69 -8.77 0.67 8.55
N PRO A 70 -7.93 0.08 7.69
CA PRO A 70 -8.29 -1.13 6.99
C PRO A 70 -8.39 -2.31 7.95
N SER A 71 -9.35 -3.20 7.71
CA SER A 71 -9.22 -4.57 8.20
C SER A 71 -8.29 -5.30 7.23
N ALA A 72 -7.15 -5.77 7.72
CA ALA A 72 -6.19 -6.54 6.94
C ALA A 72 -5.86 -7.83 7.69
N SER A 73 -6.11 -8.97 7.06
CA SER A 73 -5.72 -10.30 7.54
C SER A 73 -4.61 -10.84 6.67
N VAL A 74 -3.42 -11.05 7.24
CA VAL A 74 -2.26 -11.55 6.48
C VAL A 74 -1.43 -12.52 7.32
N PRO A 75 -1.46 -13.83 7.00
CA PRO A 75 -0.36 -14.71 7.30
C PRO A 75 0.61 -14.71 6.10
N MET A 76 1.73 -13.99 6.20
CA MET A 76 2.89 -14.18 5.31
C MET A 76 4.08 -14.56 6.17
N ALA A 77 4.77 -15.65 5.79
CA ALA A 77 5.97 -16.11 6.46
C ALA A 77 7.08 -16.37 5.43
N LEU A 78 8.27 -15.84 5.71
CA LEU A 78 9.47 -16.09 4.92
C LEU A 78 10.21 -17.29 5.54
N GLU A 79 10.38 -18.36 4.77
CA GLU A 79 11.15 -19.53 5.20
C GLU A 79 12.57 -19.44 4.61
N LEU A 80 13.55 -19.24 5.48
CA LEU A 80 14.96 -19.30 5.13
C LEU A 80 15.44 -20.73 5.39
N LYS A 81 15.86 -21.44 4.33
CA LYS A 81 16.51 -22.74 4.42
C LYS A 81 18.03 -22.59 4.50
#